data_AF-A0AAD0P9A0-F1
#
_entry.id   AF-A0AAD0P9A0-F1
#
_cell.length_a   1.000
_cell.length_b   1.000
_cell.length_c   1.000
_cell.angle_alpha   90.00
_cell.angle_beta   90.00
_cell.angle_gamma   90.00
#
_symmetry.space_group_name_H-M   'P 1'
#
loop_
_entity.id
_entity.type
_entity.pdbx_description
1 polymer ?
#
loop_
_entity_poly.entity_id
_entity_poly.type
_entity_poly.pdbx_seq_one_letter_code
_entity_poly.pdbx_strand_id
1 'polypeptide(L)'
;MLVADYKADKDFEFLEELPTFFRFDAVDKAIDLALNILEQRQSKQDNSKRKVILFIDEWGSYLSSKDNKQKNEVIAKLSRLMMLGRSFNIQVLVCNQRGDAEYFGKIRDNFSSMLVLGTLSKETIQMFFSEEKDLIASSNPRGVGYLKVSGKKTVKVIVPHISPDKLEICRRWIHFAVTSSSPLSSLFARTD
;
A
#
# COMPACT_ATOMS: atom_id res chain seq x y z
N MET A 1 6.54 7.85 6.01
CA MET A 1 5.50 7.20 5.24
C MET A 1 5.56 7.88 3.89
N LEU A 2 5.72 7.09 2.83
CA LEU A 2 5.64 7.52 1.46
C LEU A 2 4.20 7.25 1.04
N VAL A 3 3.49 8.27 0.58
CA VAL A 3 2.08 8.18 0.20
C VAL A 3 2.01 8.40 -1.31
N ALA A 4 1.56 7.40 -2.03
CA ALA A 4 1.38 7.44 -3.47
C ALA A 4 -0.12 7.33 -3.77
N ASP A 5 -0.71 8.39 -4.28
CA ASP A 5 -2.13 8.47 -4.64
C ASP A 5 -2.26 8.60 -6.16
N TYR A 6 -2.62 7.50 -6.82
CA TYR A 6 -2.81 7.52 -8.26
C TYR A 6 -4.14 8.16 -8.68
N LYS A 7 -5.18 8.07 -7.84
CA LYS A 7 -6.51 8.63 -8.13
C LYS A 7 -6.44 10.14 -8.28
N ALA A 8 -5.58 10.76 -7.47
CA ALA A 8 -5.38 12.20 -7.42
C ALA A 8 -6.72 12.94 -7.30
N ASP A 9 -7.58 12.51 -6.38
CA ASP A 9 -8.80 13.21 -6.02
C ASP A 9 -8.64 14.02 -4.71
N LYS A 10 -9.73 14.29 -3.99
CA LYS A 10 -9.71 15.11 -2.78
C LYS A 10 -9.42 14.31 -1.50
N ASP A 11 -9.32 12.98 -1.57
CA ASP A 11 -9.21 12.14 -0.38
C ASP A 11 -7.89 12.40 0.39
N PHE A 12 -6.81 12.72 -0.35
CA PHE A 12 -5.46 12.98 0.19
C PHE A 12 -4.93 14.41 -0.06
N GLU A 13 -5.77 15.35 -0.49
CA GLU A 13 -5.38 16.74 -0.82
C GLU A 13 -4.64 17.45 0.32
N PHE A 14 -4.97 17.14 1.58
CA PHE A 14 -4.30 17.68 2.76
C PHE A 14 -2.81 17.28 2.91
N LEU A 15 -2.28 16.44 2.03
CA LEU A 15 -0.88 16.03 1.99
C LEU A 15 -0.07 16.69 0.86
N GLU A 16 -0.69 17.53 0.01
CA GLU A 16 -0.09 18.08 -1.23
C GLU A 16 1.28 18.73 -1.03
N GLU A 17 1.45 19.50 0.04
CA GLU A 17 2.68 20.23 0.33
C GLU A 17 3.80 19.35 0.93
N LEU A 18 3.55 18.05 1.16
CA LEU A 18 4.51 17.17 1.80
C LEU A 18 5.45 16.52 0.76
N PRO A 19 6.78 16.53 0.99
CA PRO A 19 7.76 16.02 0.03
C PRO A 19 7.71 14.49 -0.15
N THR A 20 6.96 13.79 0.69
CA THR A 20 6.80 12.34 0.67
C THR A 20 5.40 11.92 0.22
N PHE A 21 4.64 12.85 -0.34
CA PHE A 21 3.37 12.60 -1.01
C PHE A 21 3.56 12.72 -2.52
N PHE A 22 3.05 11.73 -3.25
CA PHE A 22 3.25 11.58 -4.69
C PHE A 22 1.88 11.34 -5.33
N ARG A 23 1.48 12.22 -6.24
CA ARG A 23 0.19 12.12 -6.96
C ARG A 23 0.37 11.65 -8.39
N PHE A 24 -0.61 10.92 -8.89
CA PHE A 24 -0.74 10.56 -10.32
C PHE A 24 0.55 9.92 -10.87
N ASP A 25 1.18 10.52 -11.88
CA ASP A 25 2.41 10.01 -12.50
C ASP A 25 3.62 9.96 -11.55
N ALA A 26 3.57 10.64 -10.40
CA ALA A 26 4.65 10.61 -9.43
C ALA A 26 4.69 9.32 -8.58
N VAL A 27 3.71 8.41 -8.72
CA VAL A 27 3.67 7.13 -7.98
C VAL A 27 4.95 6.32 -8.19
N ASP A 28 5.53 6.33 -9.40
CA ASP A 28 6.81 5.67 -9.69
C ASP A 28 7.92 6.16 -8.74
N LYS A 29 7.98 7.47 -8.46
CA LYS A 29 8.99 8.07 -7.59
C LYS A 29 8.88 7.56 -6.15
N ALA A 30 7.67 7.28 -5.67
CA ALA A 30 7.46 6.72 -4.33
C ALA A 30 8.05 5.30 -4.21
N ILE A 31 7.85 4.48 -5.25
CA ILE A 31 8.37 3.11 -5.32
C ILE A 31 9.90 3.14 -5.43
N ASP A 32 10.44 4.01 -6.28
CA ASP A 32 11.89 4.14 -6.47
C ASP A 32 12.59 4.67 -5.21
N LEU A 33 11.98 5.64 -4.51
CA LEU A 33 12.49 6.11 -3.23
C LEU A 33 12.50 5.00 -2.17
N ALA A 34 11.46 4.18 -2.10
CA ALA A 34 11.42 3.04 -1.19
C ALA A 34 12.53 2.01 -1.50
N LEU A 35 12.81 1.77 -2.78
CA LEU A 35 13.89 0.88 -3.22
C LEU A 35 15.27 1.43 -2.88
N ASN A 36 15.48 2.73 -3.10
CA ASN A 36 16.73 3.39 -2.72
C ASN A 36 16.98 3.27 -1.21
N ILE A 37 15.95 3.51 -0.38
CA ILE A 37 16.05 3.31 1.08
C ILE A 37 16.41 1.86 1.41
N LEU A 38 15.80 0.88 0.75
CA LEU A 38 16.16 -0.54 0.92
C LEU A 38 17.64 -0.78 0.58
N GLU A 39 18.13 -0.26 -0.54
CA GLU A 39 19.50 -0.43 -1.01
C GLU A 39 20.54 0.22 -0.08
N GLN A 40 20.27 1.42 0.41
CA GLN A 40 21.12 2.10 1.39
C GLN A 40 21.22 1.32 2.69
N ARG A 41 20.11 0.70 3.14
CA ARG A 41 20.11 -0.15 4.33
C ARG A 41 20.85 -1.46 4.11
N GLN A 42 20.67 -2.09 2.94
CA GLN A 42 21.40 -3.31 2.57
C GLN A 42 22.91 -3.08 2.50
N SER A 43 23.32 -1.95 1.96
CA SER A 43 24.74 -1.54 1.85
C SER A 43 25.31 -0.92 3.13
N LYS A 44 24.53 -0.83 4.21
CA LYS A 44 24.89 -0.22 5.51
C LYS A 44 25.22 1.28 5.43
N GLN A 45 24.87 1.96 4.34
CA GLN A 45 24.96 3.41 4.22
C GLN A 45 23.90 4.10 5.10
N ASP A 46 22.71 3.51 5.22
CA ASP A 46 21.69 3.87 6.19
C ASP A 46 21.57 2.77 7.25
N ASN A 47 21.98 3.06 8.50
CA ASN A 47 21.84 2.13 9.63
C ASN A 47 20.55 2.39 10.45
N SER A 48 19.67 3.26 9.95
CA SER A 48 18.41 3.60 10.60
C SER A 48 17.50 2.39 10.74
N LYS A 49 16.96 2.20 11.93
CA LYS A 49 15.88 1.23 12.20
C LYS A 49 14.49 1.84 12.02
N ARG A 50 14.40 3.07 11.50
CA ARG A 50 13.13 3.77 11.29
C ARG A 50 12.23 2.97 10.37
N LYS A 51 10.98 2.78 10.78
CA LYS A 51 9.96 2.14 9.95
C LYS A 51 9.65 3.04 8.74
N VAL A 52 9.67 2.45 7.55
CA VAL A 52 9.19 3.09 6.33
C VAL A 52 7.94 2.35 5.88
N ILE A 53 6.88 3.10 5.59
CA ILE A 53 5.65 2.57 5.01
C ILE A 53 5.52 3.20 3.64
N LEU A 54 5.48 2.38 2.60
CA LEU A 54 5.06 2.76 1.25
C LEU A 54 3.57 2.43 1.14
N PHE A 55 2.73 3.46 1.10
CA PHE A 55 1.29 3.36 0.90
C PHE A 55 0.97 3.74 -0.54
N ILE A 56 0.29 2.86 -1.26
CA ILE A 56 -0.12 3.08 -2.65
C ILE A 56 -1.64 2.92 -2.73
N ASP A 57 -2.33 4.01 -3.07
CA ASP A 57 -3.75 3.97 -3.37
C ASP A 57 -3.99 3.80 -4.88
N GLU A 58 -5.09 3.13 -5.23
CA GLU A 58 -5.49 2.82 -6.60
C GLU A 58 -4.43 2.05 -7.43
N TRP A 59 -3.86 0.98 -6.85
CA TRP A 59 -2.80 0.18 -7.49
C TRP A 59 -3.21 -0.44 -8.83
N GLY A 60 -4.43 -0.95 -8.97
CA GLY A 60 -4.90 -1.57 -10.21
C GLY A 60 -4.98 -0.55 -11.34
N SER A 61 -5.47 0.64 -11.05
CA SER A 61 -5.55 1.76 -11.99
C SER A 61 -4.15 2.23 -12.39
N TYR A 62 -3.23 2.34 -11.44
CA TYR A 62 -1.83 2.68 -11.68
C TYR A 62 -1.12 1.64 -12.57
N LEU A 63 -1.26 0.35 -12.28
CA LEU A 63 -0.68 -0.68 -13.15
C LEU A 63 -1.31 -0.66 -14.55
N SER A 64 -2.62 -0.43 -14.65
CA SER A 64 -3.32 -0.43 -15.93
C SER A 64 -2.90 0.70 -16.86
N SER A 65 -2.33 1.80 -16.34
CA SER A 65 -1.80 2.89 -17.17
C SER A 65 -0.43 2.62 -17.76
N LYS A 66 0.25 1.55 -17.30
CA LYS A 66 1.57 1.13 -17.79
C LYS A 66 1.43 0.12 -18.93
N ASP A 67 2.40 0.14 -19.84
CA ASP A 67 2.53 -0.92 -20.84
C ASP A 67 2.96 -2.26 -20.19
N ASN A 68 2.89 -3.37 -20.94
CA ASN A 68 3.20 -4.70 -20.40
C ASN A 68 4.63 -4.83 -19.87
N LYS A 69 5.61 -4.13 -20.45
CA LYS A 69 7.00 -4.17 -20.00
C LYS A 69 7.13 -3.41 -18.67
N GLN A 70 6.59 -2.20 -18.63
CA GLN A 70 6.57 -1.34 -17.44
C GLN A 70 5.80 -2.00 -16.28
N LYS A 71 4.64 -2.62 -16.54
CA LYS A 71 3.88 -3.40 -15.54
C LYS A 71 4.76 -4.46 -14.87
N ASN A 72 5.47 -5.25 -15.67
CA ASN A 72 6.35 -6.31 -15.16
C ASN A 72 7.52 -5.75 -14.34
N GLU A 73 8.11 -4.63 -14.77
CA GLU A 73 9.17 -3.95 -14.03
C GLU A 73 8.68 -3.42 -12.68
N VAL A 74 7.52 -2.77 -12.66
CA VAL A 74 6.88 -2.24 -11.44
C VAL A 74 6.50 -3.37 -10.46
N ILE A 75 5.94 -4.47 -10.97
CA ILE A 75 5.64 -5.66 -10.14
C ILE A 75 6.92 -6.26 -9.56
N ALA A 76 8.00 -6.34 -10.34
CA ALA A 76 9.29 -6.85 -9.86
C ALA A 76 9.88 -5.95 -8.75
N LYS A 77 9.83 -4.62 -8.94
CA LYS A 77 10.21 -3.63 -7.94
C LYS A 77 9.44 -3.81 -6.63
N LEU A 78 8.11 -3.90 -6.70
CA LEU A 78 7.26 -4.10 -5.52
C LEU A 78 7.50 -5.46 -4.86
N SER A 79 7.73 -6.52 -5.64
CA SER A 79 8.09 -7.85 -5.13
C SER A 79 9.37 -7.79 -4.30
N ARG A 80 10.41 -7.12 -4.79
CA ARG A 80 11.68 -6.96 -4.08
C ARG A 80 11.48 -6.24 -2.76
N LEU A 81 10.69 -5.15 -2.75
CA LEU A 81 10.34 -4.42 -1.53
C LEU A 81 9.62 -5.31 -0.52
N MET A 82 8.64 -6.10 -0.94
CA MET A 82 7.90 -6.97 -0.02
C MET A 82 8.74 -8.12 0.53
N MET A 83 9.57 -8.75 -0.31
CA MET A 83 10.39 -9.89 0.08
C MET A 83 11.53 -9.49 1.03
N LEU A 84 12.24 -8.39 0.72
CA LEU A 84 13.44 -8.00 1.45
C LEU A 84 13.17 -6.91 2.50
N GLY A 85 12.19 -6.05 2.24
CA GLY A 85 11.90 -4.87 3.06
C GLY A 85 11.56 -5.19 4.51
N ARG A 86 10.96 -6.36 4.78
CA ARG A 86 10.62 -6.78 6.15
C ARG A 86 11.84 -6.79 7.08
N SER A 87 12.98 -7.30 6.61
CA SER A 87 14.23 -7.36 7.39
C SER A 87 14.84 -5.97 7.63
N PHE A 88 14.45 -4.98 6.82
CA PHE A 88 14.92 -3.60 6.88
C PHE A 88 13.84 -2.63 7.37
N ASN A 89 12.77 -3.13 8.03
CA ASN A 89 11.67 -2.33 8.57
C ASN A 89 10.96 -1.44 7.51
N ILE A 90 10.85 -1.94 6.29
CA ILE A 90 10.09 -1.33 5.19
C ILE A 90 8.83 -2.18 4.98
N GLN A 91 7.67 -1.53 4.95
CA GLN A 91 6.36 -2.17 4.78
C GLN A 91 5.64 -1.56 3.58
N VAL A 92 4.96 -2.40 2.81
CA VAL A 92 4.15 -2.01 1.67
C VAL A 92 2.67 -2.17 2.04
N LEU A 93 1.89 -1.14 1.79
CA LEU A 93 0.44 -1.13 1.89
C LEU A 93 -0.13 -0.73 0.53
N VAL A 94 -1.03 -1.54 0.02
CA VAL A 94 -1.67 -1.32 -1.28
C VAL A 94 -3.18 -1.35 -1.10
N CYS A 95 -3.84 -0.35 -1.68
CA CYS A 95 -5.29 -0.26 -1.77
C CYS A 95 -5.74 -0.36 -3.24
N ASN A 96 -6.86 -1.05 -3.45
CA ASN A 96 -7.48 -1.17 -4.76
C ASN A 96 -8.97 -1.47 -4.63
N GLN A 97 -9.78 -1.06 -5.61
CA GLN A 97 -11.21 -1.35 -5.62
C GLN A 97 -11.52 -2.79 -6.05
N ARG A 98 -10.69 -3.38 -6.92
CA ARG A 98 -10.86 -4.76 -7.41
C ARG A 98 -9.64 -5.62 -7.10
N GLY A 99 -9.89 -6.82 -6.62
CA GLY A 99 -8.86 -7.82 -6.30
C GLY A 99 -8.49 -8.69 -7.50
N ASP A 100 -8.29 -8.11 -8.69
CA ASP A 100 -8.07 -8.91 -9.90
C ASP A 100 -6.63 -9.46 -9.97
N ALA A 101 -6.49 -10.67 -10.53
CA ALA A 101 -5.24 -11.44 -10.54
C ALA A 101 -4.10 -10.73 -11.26
N GLU A 102 -4.45 -10.06 -12.35
CA GLU A 102 -3.52 -9.34 -13.20
C GLU A 102 -2.74 -8.30 -12.42
N TYR A 103 -3.34 -7.69 -11.39
CA TYR A 103 -2.69 -6.64 -10.62
C TYR A 103 -1.67 -7.15 -9.59
N PHE A 104 -1.74 -8.42 -9.20
CA PHE A 104 -0.91 -8.96 -8.12
C PHE A 104 -0.02 -10.14 -8.55
N GLY A 105 -0.27 -10.79 -9.69
CA GLY A 105 0.58 -11.87 -10.21
C GLY A 105 1.08 -12.84 -9.13
N LYS A 106 2.40 -13.09 -9.11
CA LYS A 106 3.07 -13.92 -8.07
C LYS A 106 3.33 -13.17 -6.75
N ILE A 107 3.21 -11.84 -6.73
CA ILE A 107 3.52 -11.05 -5.53
C ILE A 107 2.44 -11.17 -4.45
N ARG A 108 1.27 -11.71 -4.80
CA ARG A 108 0.19 -12.05 -3.85
C ARG A 108 0.69 -12.79 -2.62
N ASP A 109 1.53 -13.80 -2.80
CA ASP A 109 1.95 -14.67 -1.70
C ASP A 109 2.91 -13.96 -0.73
N ASN A 110 3.45 -12.81 -1.13
CA ASN A 110 4.27 -11.95 -0.27
C ASN A 110 3.42 -11.06 0.65
N PHE A 111 2.11 -10.92 0.41
CA PHE A 111 1.21 -10.20 1.31
C PHE A 111 0.88 -11.04 2.54
N SER A 112 1.47 -10.69 3.67
CA SER A 112 1.20 -11.37 4.95
C SER A 112 -0.18 -11.09 5.53
N SER A 113 -0.85 -10.04 5.05
CA SER A 113 -2.14 -9.59 5.58
C SER A 113 -2.99 -8.98 4.48
N MET A 114 -4.28 -9.28 4.51
CA MET A 114 -5.23 -8.81 3.53
C MET A 114 -6.55 -8.47 4.18
N LEU A 115 -6.99 -7.23 3.95
CA LEU A 115 -8.28 -6.72 4.38
C LEU A 115 -9.15 -6.52 3.14
N VAL A 116 -10.31 -7.19 3.09
CA VAL A 116 -11.25 -7.04 1.99
C VAL A 116 -12.62 -6.68 2.55
N LEU A 117 -13.25 -5.64 2.01
CA LEU A 117 -14.47 -5.03 2.55
C LEU A 117 -15.56 -4.94 1.47
N GLY A 118 -16.81 -4.89 1.91
CA GLY A 118 -17.96 -4.69 1.04
C GLY A 118 -18.28 -5.91 0.19
N THR A 119 -18.71 -5.65 -1.05
CA THR A 119 -19.08 -6.69 -2.00
C THR A 119 -17.84 -7.29 -2.65
N LEU A 120 -17.69 -8.60 -2.55
CA LEU A 120 -16.57 -9.37 -3.04
C LEU A 120 -16.98 -10.15 -4.29
N SER A 121 -16.20 -10.01 -5.36
CA SER A 121 -16.38 -10.81 -6.57
C SER A 121 -15.99 -12.27 -6.33
N LYS A 122 -16.48 -13.19 -7.17
CA LYS A 122 -16.10 -14.61 -7.10
C LYS A 122 -14.60 -14.77 -7.31
N GLU A 123 -14.01 -13.96 -8.18
CA GLU A 123 -12.59 -13.90 -8.49
C GLU A 123 -11.78 -13.49 -7.26
N THR A 124 -12.21 -12.43 -6.55
CA THR A 124 -11.56 -11.95 -5.32
C THR A 124 -11.60 -13.03 -4.23
N ILE A 125 -12.75 -13.69 -4.03
CA ILE A 125 -12.89 -14.79 -3.07
C ILE A 125 -11.99 -15.97 -3.46
N GLN A 126 -12.02 -16.36 -4.74
CA GLN A 126 -11.18 -17.43 -5.28
C GLN A 126 -9.68 -17.12 -5.11
N MET A 127 -9.30 -15.86 -5.25
CA MET A 127 -7.92 -15.43 -5.19
C MET A 127 -7.32 -15.50 -3.79
N PHE A 128 -8.07 -14.98 -2.81
CA PHE A 128 -7.53 -14.68 -1.49
C PHE A 128 -8.06 -15.62 -0.41
N PHE A 129 -9.20 -16.26 -0.64
CA PHE A 129 -9.89 -17.11 0.31
C PHE A 129 -10.22 -18.49 -0.28
N SER A 130 -9.38 -19.00 -1.20
CA SER A 130 -9.60 -20.28 -1.89
C SER A 130 -9.90 -21.47 -0.97
N GLU A 131 -9.29 -21.51 0.21
CA GLU A 131 -9.44 -22.57 1.22
C GLU A 131 -10.54 -22.28 2.25
N GLU A 132 -11.07 -21.06 2.27
CA GLU A 132 -12.00 -20.56 3.30
C GLU A 132 -13.29 -20.00 2.68
N LYS A 133 -13.59 -20.32 1.41
CA LYS A 133 -14.68 -19.69 0.65
C LYS A 133 -16.03 -19.75 1.36
N ASP A 134 -16.33 -20.87 2.02
CA ASP A 134 -17.60 -21.09 2.72
C ASP A 134 -17.77 -20.18 3.94
N LEU A 135 -16.68 -19.58 4.45
CA LEU A 135 -16.70 -18.62 5.55
C LEU A 135 -16.91 -17.17 5.08
N ILE A 136 -16.79 -16.92 3.77
CA ILE A 136 -16.77 -15.59 3.18
C ILE A 136 -18.09 -15.27 2.49
N ALA A 137 -18.85 -14.34 3.06
CA ALA A 137 -20.00 -13.76 2.39
C ALA A 137 -19.55 -12.85 1.25
N SER A 138 -20.13 -13.03 0.07
CA SER A 138 -19.85 -12.19 -1.11
C SER A 138 -20.49 -10.81 -1.03
N SER A 139 -21.59 -10.66 -0.28
CA SER A 139 -22.29 -9.39 -0.13
C SER A 139 -22.22 -8.91 1.32
N ASN A 140 -21.31 -7.98 1.61
CA ASN A 140 -21.19 -7.35 2.92
C ASN A 140 -21.61 -5.88 2.84
N PRO A 141 -22.25 -5.33 3.89
CA PRO A 141 -22.47 -3.89 4.00
C PRO A 141 -21.15 -3.11 3.96
N ARG A 142 -21.23 -1.81 3.63
CA ARG A 142 -20.08 -0.90 3.65
C ARG A 142 -19.38 -0.95 5.02
N GLY A 143 -18.06 -1.07 5.00
CA GLY A 143 -17.24 -1.18 6.20
C GLY A 143 -17.19 -2.58 6.82
N VAL A 144 -17.93 -3.56 6.31
CA VAL A 144 -17.89 -4.95 6.79
C VAL A 144 -17.10 -5.82 5.82
N GLY A 145 -16.31 -6.74 6.34
CA GLY A 145 -15.60 -7.70 5.51
C GLY A 145 -14.72 -8.64 6.30
N TYR A 146 -13.57 -9.00 5.74
CA TYR A 146 -12.71 -10.07 6.25
C TYR A 146 -11.24 -9.66 6.27
N LEU A 147 -10.55 -10.03 7.35
CA LEU A 147 -9.11 -9.88 7.51
C LEU A 147 -8.46 -11.26 7.53
N LYS A 148 -7.63 -11.53 6.53
CA LYS A 148 -6.75 -12.68 6.46
C LYS A 148 -5.36 -12.27 6.92
N VAL A 149 -4.76 -13.02 7.84
CA VAL A 149 -3.37 -12.84 8.27
C VAL A 149 -2.66 -14.18 8.20
N SER A 150 -1.49 -14.22 7.57
CA SER A 150 -0.70 -15.44 7.41
C SER A 150 -0.47 -16.14 8.75
N GLY A 151 -0.80 -17.43 8.80
CA GLY A 151 -0.69 -18.26 10.01
C GLY A 151 -1.78 -18.03 11.06
N LYS A 152 -2.84 -17.29 10.75
CA LYS A 152 -3.99 -17.07 11.63
C LYS A 152 -5.29 -17.41 10.91
N LYS A 153 -6.32 -17.76 11.69
CA LYS A 153 -7.68 -17.91 11.18
C LYS A 153 -8.20 -16.58 10.65
N THR A 154 -8.84 -16.60 9.48
CA THR A 154 -9.53 -15.42 8.94
C THR A 154 -10.64 -14.95 9.88
N VAL A 155 -10.72 -13.63 10.09
CA VAL A 155 -11.70 -13.01 10.99
C VAL A 155 -12.59 -12.03 10.24
N LYS A 156 -13.87 -11.97 10.63
CA LYS A 156 -14.78 -10.93 10.17
C LYS A 156 -14.46 -9.62 10.88
N VAL A 157 -14.44 -8.52 10.14
CA VAL A 157 -14.11 -7.19 10.65
C VAL A 157 -15.21 -6.18 10.32
N ILE A 158 -15.36 -5.21 11.20
CA ILE A 158 -16.28 -4.08 11.04
C ILE A 158 -15.45 -2.81 11.23
N VAL A 159 -15.28 -2.07 10.14
CA VAL A 159 -14.63 -0.76 10.14
C VAL A 159 -15.68 0.27 10.57
N PRO A 160 -15.41 1.04 11.64
CA PRO A 160 -16.38 2.01 12.15
C PRO A 160 -16.59 3.14 11.14
N HIS A 161 -17.83 3.64 11.06
CA HIS A 161 -18.11 4.88 10.36
C HIS A 161 -17.44 6.05 11.08
N ILE A 162 -16.70 6.86 10.34
CA ILE A 162 -15.99 8.04 10.85
C ILE A 162 -16.84 9.27 10.53
N SER A 163 -17.30 9.99 11.56
CA SER A 163 -18.00 11.27 11.38
C SER A 163 -17.04 12.33 10.82
N PRO A 164 -17.53 13.40 10.17
CA PRO A 164 -16.68 14.47 9.64
C PRO A 164 -15.68 15.04 10.65
N ASP A 165 -16.10 15.30 11.90
CA ASP A 165 -15.20 15.82 12.94
C ASP A 165 -14.07 14.83 13.31
N LYS A 166 -14.39 13.53 13.31
CA LYS A 166 -13.39 12.48 13.56
C LYS A 166 -12.49 12.26 12.34
N LEU A 167 -12.98 12.52 11.13
CA LEU A 167 -12.19 12.42 9.91
C LEU A 167 -11.07 13.45 9.93
N GLU A 168 -11.33 14.66 10.40
CA GLU A 168 -10.31 15.69 10.55
C GLU A 168 -9.21 15.28 11.54
N ILE A 169 -9.59 14.62 12.64
CA ILE A 169 -8.63 14.03 13.57
C ILE A 169 -7.79 12.95 12.86
N CYS A 170 -8.40 12.08 12.06
CA CYS A 170 -7.68 11.08 11.28
C CYS A 170 -6.69 11.73 10.29
N ARG A 171 -7.11 12.77 9.55
CA ARG A 171 -6.24 13.51 8.64
C ARG A 171 -5.03 14.10 9.36
N ARG A 172 -5.23 14.70 10.52
CA ARG A 172 -4.13 15.21 11.35
C ARG A 172 -3.15 14.12 11.79
N TRP A 173 -3.65 12.94 12.16
CA TRP A 173 -2.79 11.80 12.49
C TRP A 173 -2.03 11.26 11.28
N ILE A 174 -2.66 11.18 10.11
CA ILE A 174 -2.01 10.77 8.86
C ILE A 174 -0.93 11.79 8.49
N HIS A 175 -1.26 13.09 8.49
CA HIS A 175 -0.31 14.16 8.23
C HIS A 175 0.88 14.08 9.19
N PHE A 176 0.63 13.93 10.50
CA PHE A 176 1.68 13.73 11.49
C PHE A 176 2.52 12.49 11.19
N ALA A 177 1.92 11.35 10.82
CA ALA A 177 2.66 10.14 10.49
C ALA A 177 3.56 10.35 9.25
N VAL A 178 3.07 11.07 8.23
CA VAL A 178 3.83 11.41 7.03
C VAL A 178 4.98 12.37 7.36
N THR A 179 4.73 13.44 8.12
CA THR A 179 5.76 14.43 8.48
C THR A 179 6.80 13.91 9.48
N SER A 180 6.37 13.20 10.53
CA SER A 180 7.27 12.64 11.55
C SER A 180 8.22 11.60 10.98
N SER A 181 7.80 10.98 9.87
CA SER A 181 8.63 10.08 9.10
C SER A 181 9.71 10.80 8.27
N SER A 182 9.58 12.12 8.06
CA SER A 182 10.43 12.92 7.19
C SER A 182 11.61 13.53 7.95
N PRO A 183 12.76 12.85 7.91
CA PRO A 183 14.00 13.51 7.53
C PRO A 183 14.53 12.85 6.25
N LEU A 184 13.63 12.54 5.32
CA LEU A 184 14.00 12.09 3.97
C LEU A 184 14.50 13.25 3.11
N SER A 185 14.44 14.49 3.60
CA SER A 185 15.03 15.67 2.95
C SER A 185 16.51 15.48 2.59
N SER A 186 17.28 14.73 3.40
CA SER A 186 18.68 14.42 3.10
C SER A 186 18.87 13.42 1.95
N LEU A 187 17.84 12.65 1.58
CA LEU A 187 17.84 11.76 0.41
C LEU A 187 17.51 12.50 -0.90
N PHE A 188 16.79 13.61 -0.82
CA PHE A 188 16.51 14.48 -1.97
C PHE A 188 17.63 15.49 -2.26
N ALA A 189 18.54 15.72 -1.30
CA ALA A 189 19.63 16.69 -1.43
C ALA A 189 20.88 16.18 -2.19
N ARG A 190 20.81 15.02 -2.86
CA ARG A 190 21.96 14.39 -3.56
C ARG A 190 21.72 14.13 -5.05
N THR A 191 20.73 14.77 -5.66
CA THR A 191 20.55 14.75 -7.11
C THR A 191 20.83 16.15 -7.65
N ASP A 192 22.13 16.49 -7.71
CA ASP A 192 22.71 17.54 -8.56
C ASP A 192 24.08 17.03 -9.05
#